data_AF-A0A430EM80-F1
#
_entry.id   AF-A0A430EM80-F1
#
_cell.length_a   1.000
_cell.length_b   1.000
_cell.length_c   1.000
_cell.angle_alpha   90.00
_cell.angle_beta   90.00
_cell.angle_gamma   90.00
#
_symmetry.space_group_name_H-M   'P 1'
#
loop_
_entity.id
_entity.type
_entity.pdbx_description
1 polymer ?
#
loop_
_entity_poly.entity_id
_entity_poly.type
_entity_poly.pdbx_seq_one_letter_code
_entity_poly.pdbx_strand_id
1 'polypeptide(L)'
;MQPEDDDPFDFAPVATSPRVDGWSAERQRAFIAELASHGGVAAAARAVGMTPQSARRLRTRPDAAGFVRAWDAAVDQGRLMALDLAMKIAREGRLVPITRRGKIIGHRRRFDSRLLFAACYGEPMQRYEREARAALEPAPPASRPGSR
;
A
#
# COMPACT_ATOMS: atom_id res chain seq x y z
N MET A 1 -9.32 23.11 -28.46
CA MET A 1 -9.20 21.64 -28.48
C MET A 1 -8.50 21.26 -27.19
N GLN A 2 -9.27 21.05 -26.13
CA GLN A 2 -8.72 20.55 -24.87
C GLN A 2 -8.38 19.06 -25.10
N PRO A 3 -7.29 18.52 -24.52
CA PRO A 3 -7.07 17.08 -24.50
C PRO A 3 -8.01 16.50 -23.44
N GLU A 4 -9.25 16.29 -23.84
CA GLU A 4 -10.27 15.57 -23.07
C GLU A 4 -10.08 14.10 -23.45
N ASP A 5 -9.91 13.21 -22.46
CA ASP A 5 -9.81 11.74 -22.57
C ASP A 5 -8.41 11.07 -22.73
N ASP A 6 -7.34 11.56 -22.10
CA ASP A 6 -6.14 10.72 -21.87
C ASP A 6 -6.22 10.13 -20.45
N ASP A 7 -6.92 8.99 -20.30
CA ASP A 7 -6.97 8.25 -19.03
C ASP A 7 -5.52 7.93 -18.61
N PRO A 8 -5.04 8.45 -17.46
CA PRO A 8 -3.66 8.20 -17.04
C PRO A 8 -3.36 6.72 -16.82
N PHE A 9 -4.39 5.87 -16.66
CA PHE A 9 -4.25 4.43 -16.52
C PHE A 9 -4.24 3.68 -17.85
N ASP A 10 -4.61 4.32 -18.97
CA ASP A 10 -4.45 3.76 -20.31
C ASP A 10 -3.08 4.16 -20.89
N PHE A 11 -2.06 3.40 -20.51
CA PHE A 11 -0.68 3.62 -20.97
C PHE A 11 -0.16 2.46 -21.81
N ALA A 12 0.73 2.77 -22.76
CA ALA A 12 1.52 1.78 -23.48
C ALA A 12 2.53 1.12 -22.52
N PRO A 13 2.45 -0.20 -22.27
CA PRO A 13 3.37 -0.88 -21.37
C PRO A 13 4.81 -0.85 -21.90
N VAL A 14 5.75 -0.77 -20.97
CA VAL A 14 7.19 -0.76 -21.26
C VAL A 14 7.60 -2.10 -21.87
N ALA A 15 8.30 -2.06 -23.00
CA ALA A 15 8.69 -3.28 -23.72
C ALA A 15 9.78 -4.04 -22.95
N THR A 16 9.45 -5.18 -22.36
CA THR A 16 10.42 -6.01 -21.61
C THR A 16 10.69 -7.32 -22.33
N SER A 17 11.92 -7.84 -22.21
CA SER A 17 12.24 -9.19 -22.68
C SER A 17 11.27 -10.21 -22.07
N PRO A 18 10.68 -11.11 -22.88
CA PRO A 18 9.73 -12.10 -22.38
C PRO A 18 10.45 -13.07 -21.44
N ARG A 19 10.15 -12.94 -20.15
CA ARG A 19 10.61 -13.83 -19.08
C ARG A 19 9.43 -14.20 -18.20
N VAL A 20 9.40 -15.45 -17.73
CA VAL A 20 8.33 -15.96 -16.86
C VAL A 20 8.23 -15.15 -15.55
N ASP A 21 9.37 -14.70 -15.03
CA ASP A 21 9.51 -13.85 -13.86
C ASP A 21 9.67 -12.35 -14.20
N GLY A 22 9.41 -11.97 -15.45
CA GLY A 22 9.61 -10.61 -15.97
C GLY A 22 8.39 -9.69 -15.85
N TRP A 23 8.60 -8.41 -16.17
CA TRP A 23 7.56 -7.38 -16.18
C TRP A 23 6.66 -7.45 -17.42
N SER A 24 5.77 -8.45 -17.51
CA SER A 24 4.78 -8.52 -18.59
C SER A 24 3.87 -7.28 -18.62
N ALA A 25 3.29 -6.99 -19.79
CA ALA A 25 2.32 -5.91 -19.96
C ALA A 25 1.14 -6.02 -18.96
N GLU A 26 0.68 -7.24 -18.71
CA GLU A 26 -0.35 -7.55 -17.73
C GLU A 26 0.09 -7.20 -16.30
N ARG A 27 1.31 -7.60 -15.90
CA ARG A 27 1.85 -7.26 -14.57
C ARG A 27 2.05 -5.75 -14.39
N GLN A 28 2.41 -5.02 -15.45
CA GLN A 28 2.52 -3.56 -15.38
C GLN A 28 1.16 -2.90 -15.12
N ARG A 29 0.11 -3.32 -15.83
CA ARG A 29 -1.25 -2.81 -15.61
C ARG A 29 -1.78 -3.19 -14.22
N ALA A 30 -1.62 -4.45 -13.84
CA ALA A 30 -2.01 -4.92 -12.50
C ALA A 30 -1.26 -4.16 -11.39
N PHE A 31 0.01 -3.85 -11.60
CA PHE A 31 0.79 -3.08 -10.64
C PHE A 31 0.24 -1.66 -10.47
N ILE A 32 -0.11 -0.99 -11.58
CA ILE A 32 -0.71 0.35 -11.55
C ILE A 32 -2.07 0.32 -10.87
N ALA A 33 -2.92 -0.67 -11.17
CA ALA A 33 -4.21 -0.84 -10.52
C ALA A 33 -4.08 -1.05 -9.00
N GLU A 34 -3.17 -1.93 -8.57
CA GLU A 34 -2.87 -2.15 -7.15
C GLU A 34 -2.33 -0.88 -6.48
N LEU A 35 -1.42 -0.16 -7.16
CA LEU A 35 -0.89 1.10 -6.65
C LEU A 35 -1.98 2.16 -6.48
N ALA A 36 -2.93 2.22 -7.42
CA ALA A 36 -4.05 3.17 -7.41
C ALA A 36 -5.07 2.89 -6.29
N SER A 37 -5.06 1.68 -5.73
CA SER A 37 -5.99 1.30 -4.65
C SER A 37 -5.58 1.84 -3.27
N HIS A 38 -4.27 1.93 -2.98
CA HIS A 38 -3.78 2.30 -1.65
C HIS A 38 -2.42 3.02 -1.62
N GLY A 39 -1.80 3.31 -2.76
CA GLY A 39 -0.60 4.16 -2.88
C GLY A 39 0.72 3.53 -2.44
N GLY A 40 0.71 2.23 -2.12
CA GLY A 40 1.85 1.53 -1.49
C GLY A 40 2.68 0.75 -2.49
N VAL A 41 3.78 1.32 -3.00
CA VAL A 41 4.66 0.69 -4.02
C VAL A 41 5.12 -0.72 -3.64
N ALA A 42 5.50 -0.93 -2.38
CA ALA A 42 6.02 -2.22 -1.95
C ALA A 42 4.94 -3.30 -1.79
N ALA A 43 3.70 -2.91 -1.52
CA ALA A 43 2.57 -3.83 -1.48
C ALA A 43 2.09 -4.14 -2.90
N ALA A 44 1.94 -3.12 -3.75
CA ALA A 44 1.56 -3.29 -5.16
C ALA A 44 2.55 -4.17 -5.93
N ALA A 45 3.86 -3.97 -5.74
CA ALA A 45 4.88 -4.82 -6.37
C ALA A 45 4.74 -6.29 -5.93
N ARG A 46 4.52 -6.54 -4.65
CA ARG A 46 4.35 -7.91 -4.13
C ARG A 46 3.08 -8.57 -4.63
N ALA A 47 1.99 -7.82 -4.78
CA ALA A 47 0.71 -8.31 -5.29
C ALA A 47 0.86 -8.88 -6.72
N VAL A 48 1.73 -8.29 -7.54
CA VAL A 48 2.01 -8.77 -8.91
C VAL A 48 3.21 -9.73 -9.01
N GLY A 49 3.71 -10.22 -7.88
CA GLY A 49 4.85 -11.14 -7.84
C GLY A 49 6.20 -10.49 -8.18
N MET A 50 6.34 -9.17 -7.99
CA MET A 50 7.53 -8.38 -8.28
C MET A 50 8.16 -7.78 -7.03
N THR A 51 9.37 -7.25 -7.18
CA THR A 51 10.05 -6.51 -6.10
C THR A 51 9.87 -5.01 -6.27
N PRO A 52 9.83 -4.23 -5.18
CA PRO A 52 9.77 -2.76 -5.27
C PRO A 52 10.97 -2.19 -6.04
N GLN A 53 12.13 -2.85 -5.92
CA GLN A 53 13.34 -2.45 -6.63
C GLN A 53 13.21 -2.68 -8.15
N SER A 54 12.65 -3.81 -8.59
CA SER A 54 12.44 -4.06 -10.02
C SER A 54 11.41 -3.11 -10.62
N ALA A 55 10.36 -2.75 -9.86
CA ALA A 55 9.37 -1.74 -10.27
C ALA A 55 10.01 -0.36 -10.49
N ARG A 56 10.87 0.08 -9.54
CA ARG A 56 11.62 1.34 -9.68
C ARG A 56 12.58 1.33 -10.87
N ARG A 57 13.25 0.21 -11.13
CA ARG A 57 14.12 0.04 -12.33
C ARG A 57 13.32 0.14 -13.63
N LEU A 58 12.09 -0.38 -13.65
CA LEU A 58 11.21 -0.25 -14.81
C LEU A 58 10.86 1.23 -15.08
N ARG A 59 10.59 1.99 -14.02
CA ARG A 59 10.27 3.43 -14.06
C ARG A 59 11.40 4.28 -14.65
N THR A 60 12.66 3.90 -14.46
CA THR A 60 13.81 4.67 -14.96
C THR A 60 14.15 4.43 -16.43
N ARG A 61 13.37 3.61 -17.14
CA ARG A 61 13.67 3.30 -18.54
C ARG A 61 13.30 4.45 -19.48
N PRO A 62 14.03 4.65 -20.60
CA PRO A 62 13.74 5.72 -21.57
C PRO A 62 12.35 5.61 -22.20
N ASP A 63 11.86 4.38 -22.40
CA ASP A 63 10.55 4.07 -22.99
C ASP A 63 9.40 4.04 -21.97
N ALA A 64 9.66 4.43 -20.71
CA ALA A 64 8.68 4.34 -19.62
C ALA A 64 7.81 5.57 -19.42
N ALA A 65 7.81 6.56 -20.33
CA ALA A 65 7.08 7.81 -20.13
C ALA A 65 5.59 7.61 -19.81
N GLY A 66 4.89 6.72 -20.53
CA GLY A 66 3.49 6.39 -20.24
C GLY A 66 3.32 5.73 -18.87
N PHE A 67 4.18 4.77 -18.54
CA PHE A 67 4.18 4.10 -17.24
C PHE A 67 4.48 5.06 -16.07
N VAL A 68 5.36 6.05 -16.26
CA VAL A 68 5.67 7.07 -15.25
C VAL A 68 4.43 7.93 -14.97
N ARG A 69 3.71 8.37 -16.01
CA ARG A 69 2.45 9.13 -15.83
C ARG A 69 1.41 8.31 -15.07
N ALA A 70 1.20 7.06 -15.49
CA ALA A 70 0.26 6.15 -14.83
C ALA A 70 0.65 5.89 -13.37
N TRP A 71 1.94 5.75 -13.10
CA TRP A 71 2.46 5.56 -11.75
C TRP A 71 2.16 6.76 -10.87
N ASP A 72 2.45 7.97 -11.33
CA ASP A 72 2.28 9.18 -10.53
C ASP A 72 0.78 9.42 -10.26
N ALA A 73 -0.10 9.24 -11.25
CA ALA A 73 -1.54 9.28 -11.07
C ALA A 73 -2.05 8.20 -10.08
N ALA A 74 -1.53 6.98 -10.16
CA ALA A 74 -1.85 5.90 -9.24
C ALA A 74 -1.42 6.21 -7.80
N VAL A 75 -0.24 6.81 -7.61
CA VAL A 75 0.22 7.23 -6.28
C VAL A 75 -0.72 8.26 -5.67
N ASP A 76 -1.14 9.26 -6.44
CA ASP A 76 -2.01 10.31 -5.95
C ASP A 76 -3.42 9.79 -5.63
N GLN A 77 -4.00 8.98 -6.52
CA GLN A 77 -5.28 8.33 -6.24
C GLN A 77 -5.19 7.41 -5.01
N GLY A 78 -4.15 6.57 -4.94
CA GLY A 78 -3.96 5.63 -3.85
C GLY A 78 -3.76 6.32 -2.50
N ARG A 79 -3.11 7.49 -2.48
CA ARG A 79 -2.98 8.32 -1.26
C ARG A 79 -4.33 8.85 -0.78
N LEU A 80 -5.20 9.30 -1.69
CA LEU A 80 -6.54 9.77 -1.34
C LEU A 80 -7.39 8.63 -0.76
N MET A 81 -7.31 7.43 -1.34
CA MET A 81 -7.99 6.23 -0.83
C MET A 81 -7.47 5.81 0.55
N ALA A 82 -6.15 5.81 0.72
CA ALA A 82 -5.54 5.51 2.02
C ALA A 82 -5.94 6.54 3.09
N LEU A 83 -6.05 7.81 2.71
CA LEU A 83 -6.51 8.90 3.57
C LEU A 83 -7.96 8.70 4.03
N ASP A 84 -8.88 8.44 3.10
CA ASP A 84 -10.30 8.18 3.42
C ASP A 84 -10.45 6.98 4.35
N LEU A 85 -9.72 5.89 4.07
CA LEU A 85 -9.71 4.72 4.93
C LEU A 85 -9.16 5.03 6.33
N ALA A 86 -8.08 5.81 6.42
CA ALA A 86 -7.50 6.22 7.69
C ALA A 86 -8.48 7.09 8.50
N MET A 87 -9.17 8.04 7.87
CA MET A 87 -10.21 8.85 8.50
C MET A 87 -11.37 7.98 9.00
N LYS A 88 -11.83 7.03 8.18
CA LYS A 88 -12.86 6.07 8.59
C LYS A 88 -12.44 5.26 9.81
N ILE A 89 -11.23 4.68 9.79
CA ILE A 89 -10.68 3.91 10.92
C ILE A 89 -10.54 4.80 12.16
N ALA A 90 -10.09 6.04 12.00
CA ALA A 90 -9.91 6.94 13.13
C ALA A 90 -11.24 7.39 13.74
N ARG A 91 -12.30 7.53 12.94
CA ARG A 91 -13.66 7.85 13.40
C ARG A 91 -14.36 6.65 14.04
N GLU A 92 -14.32 5.49 13.38
CA GLU A 92 -15.10 4.31 13.80
C GLU A 92 -14.36 3.45 14.83
N GLY A 93 -13.02 3.51 14.83
CA GLY A 93 -12.13 2.67 15.61
C GLY A 93 -12.09 1.22 15.08
N ARG A 94 -10.94 0.56 15.18
CA ARG A 94 -10.79 -0.85 14.80
C ARG A 94 -11.21 -1.78 15.93
N LEU A 95 -12.02 -2.79 15.67
CA LEU A 95 -12.29 -3.87 16.64
C LEU A 95 -11.09 -4.80 16.71
N VAL A 96 -10.46 -4.89 17.87
CA VAL A 96 -9.34 -5.78 18.14
C VAL A 96 -9.83 -6.87 19.11
N PRO A 97 -9.65 -8.16 18.80
CA PRO A 97 -10.04 -9.24 19.70
C PRO A 97 -9.17 -9.20 20.96
N ILE A 98 -9.81 -9.27 22.12
CA ILE A 98 -9.14 -9.50 23.40
C ILE A 98 -9.02 -11.01 23.56
N THR A 99 -7.79 -11.52 23.54
CA THR A 99 -7.52 -12.94 23.71
C THR A 99 -6.98 -13.23 25.12
N ARG A 100 -7.51 -14.28 25.75
CA ARG A 100 -7.02 -14.80 27.02
C ARG A 100 -6.95 -16.32 26.94
N ARG A 101 -5.76 -16.88 27.20
CA ARG A 101 -5.48 -18.34 27.10
C ARG A 101 -5.91 -18.93 25.74
N GLY A 102 -5.62 -18.23 24.64
CA GLY A 102 -5.94 -18.69 23.27
C GLY A 102 -7.42 -18.59 22.89
N LYS A 103 -8.31 -18.12 23.77
CA LYS A 103 -9.73 -17.90 23.48
C LYS A 103 -10.00 -16.41 23.34
N ILE A 104 -10.81 -16.03 22.34
CA ILE A 104 -11.31 -14.66 22.21
C ILE A 104 -12.37 -14.47 23.30
N ILE A 105 -12.11 -13.54 24.23
CA ILE A 105 -12.99 -13.25 25.38
C ILE A 105 -13.77 -11.94 25.20
N GLY A 106 -13.57 -11.23 24.10
CA GLY A 106 -14.27 -9.99 23.78
C GLY A 106 -13.57 -9.21 22.67
N HIS A 107 -14.07 -8.03 22.38
CA HIS A 107 -13.48 -7.10 21.41
C HIS A 107 -13.31 -5.73 22.05
N ARG A 108 -12.15 -5.09 21.84
CA ARG A 108 -11.92 -3.69 22.22
C ARG A 108 -11.89 -2.82 20.97
N ARG A 109 -12.53 -1.65 21.02
CA ARG A 109 -12.36 -0.62 20.01
C ARG A 109 -11.02 0.09 20.24
N ARG A 110 -10.09 -0.01 19.29
CA ARG A 110 -8.80 0.69 19.31
C ARG A 110 -8.81 1.76 18.23
N PHE A 111 -8.60 3.00 18.63
CA PHE A 111 -8.36 4.12 17.74
C PHE A 111 -6.84 4.21 17.52
N ASP A 112 -6.38 4.07 16.28
CA ASP A 112 -4.95 4.19 15.97
C ASP A 112 -4.63 5.64 15.61
N SER A 113 -4.22 6.41 16.63
CA SER A 113 -3.96 7.84 16.49
C SER A 113 -2.86 8.14 15.46
N ARG A 114 -1.93 7.22 15.18
CA ARG A 114 -0.84 7.44 14.21
C ARG A 114 -1.35 7.53 12.77
N LEU A 115 -2.35 6.71 12.42
CA LEU A 115 -3.04 6.76 11.12
C LEU A 115 -3.85 8.06 10.98
N LEU A 116 -4.46 8.54 12.07
CA LEU A 116 -5.14 9.84 12.11
C LEU A 116 -4.14 11.00 11.89
N PHE A 117 -2.96 10.96 12.52
CA PHE A 117 -1.92 11.97 12.33
C PHE A 117 -1.33 11.94 10.91
N ALA A 118 -1.03 10.77 10.34
CA ALA A 118 -0.58 10.68 8.95
C ALA A 118 -1.62 11.21 7.95
N ALA A 119 -2.91 10.95 8.22
CA ALA A 119 -4.03 11.47 7.45
C ALA A 119 -4.16 13.00 7.50
N CYS A 120 -4.08 13.59 8.71
CA CYS A 120 -4.32 15.03 8.89
C CYS A 120 -3.14 15.93 8.48
N TYR A 121 -1.92 15.42 8.44
CA TYR A 121 -0.72 16.28 8.32
C TYR A 121 0.13 16.08 7.05
N GLY A 122 -0.22 15.16 6.15
CA GLY A 122 0.42 15.07 4.81
C GLY A 122 1.92 14.72 4.81
N GLU A 123 2.43 14.17 5.92
CA GLU A 123 3.85 13.81 6.08
C GLU A 123 4.22 12.53 5.30
N PRO A 124 5.48 12.37 4.83
CA PRO A 124 5.91 11.22 4.05
C PRO A 124 5.70 9.92 4.83
N MET A 125 4.82 9.07 4.28
CA MET A 125 4.34 7.82 4.89
C MET A 125 5.47 6.84 5.28
N GLN A 126 6.66 6.98 4.69
CA GLN A 126 7.86 6.17 4.89
C GLN A 126 8.33 6.11 6.36
N ARG A 127 8.10 7.18 7.14
CA ARG A 127 8.44 7.21 8.57
C ARG A 127 7.50 6.31 9.40
N TYR A 128 6.25 6.21 8.99
CA TYR A 128 5.24 5.43 9.68
C TYR A 128 5.11 4.00 9.15
N GLU A 129 5.62 3.66 7.96
CA GLU A 129 5.57 2.28 7.43
C GLU A 129 6.19 1.24 8.38
N ARG A 130 7.30 1.58 9.05
CA ARG A 130 7.92 0.71 10.07
C ARG A 130 7.04 0.54 11.31
N GLU A 131 6.40 1.62 11.76
CA GLU A 131 5.57 1.63 12.98
C GLU A 131 4.17 1.06 12.74
N ALA A 132 3.57 1.34 11.59
CA ALA A 132 2.27 0.84 11.16
C ALA A 132 2.34 -0.65 10.85
N ARG A 133 3.43 -1.14 10.26
CA ARG A 133 3.66 -2.59 10.09
C ARG A 133 3.81 -3.31 11.44
N ALA A 134 4.51 -2.69 12.39
CA ALA A 134 4.59 -3.20 13.77
C ALA A 134 3.25 -3.13 14.53
N ALA A 135 2.35 -2.20 14.16
CA ALA A 135 1.01 -2.10 14.73
C ALA A 135 -0.02 -3.02 14.05
N LEU A 136 0.22 -3.44 12.80
CA LEU A 136 -0.60 -4.41 12.06
C LEU A 136 -0.24 -5.86 12.41
N GLU A 137 1.00 -6.13 12.80
CA GLU A 137 1.37 -7.40 13.41
C GLU A 137 0.62 -7.55 14.74
N PRO A 138 -0.09 -8.68 14.97
CA PRO A 138 -0.66 -8.94 16.28
C PRO A 138 0.49 -8.92 17.29
N ALA A 139 0.35 -8.12 18.35
CA ALA A 139 1.34 -8.07 19.42
C ALA A 139 1.71 -9.51 19.83
N PRO A 140 3.01 -9.86 19.91
CA PRO A 140 3.41 -11.20 20.30
C PRO A 140 2.71 -11.56 21.61
N PRO A 141 2.19 -12.80 21.74
CA PRO A 141 1.53 -13.20 22.97
C PRO A 141 2.49 -12.93 24.12
N ALA A 142 2.04 -12.16 25.11
CA ALA A 142 2.88 -11.75 26.23
C ALA A 142 3.60 -12.98 26.81
N SER A 143 4.92 -13.06 26.59
CA SER A 143 5.76 -14.08 27.19
C SER A 143 5.67 -13.87 28.70
N ARG A 144 5.17 -14.88 29.40
CA ARG A 144 5.09 -14.88 30.87
C ARG A 144 6.51 -14.67 31.42
N PRO A 145 6.76 -13.71 32.33
CA PRO A 145 7.94 -13.82 33.18
C PRO A 145 7.79 -15.11 33.98
N GLY A 146 8.79 -15.98 33.89
CA GLY A 146 8.81 -17.26 34.60
C GLY A 146 8.68 -17.02 36.09
N SER A 147 7.67 -17.65 36.70
CA SER A 147 7.61 -17.78 38.15
C SER A 147 8.70 -18.76 38.58
N ARG A 148 9.74 -18.27 39.25
CA ARG A 148 10.54 -19.05 40.18
C ARG A 148 10.92 -18.18 41.36
#